data_AF-A0A668VXY8-F1
#
_entry.id   AF-A0A668VXY8-F1
#
_cell.length_a   1.000
_cell.length_b   1.000
_cell.length_c   1.000
_cell.angle_alpha   90.00
_cell.angle_beta   90.00
_cell.angle_gamma   90.00
#
_symmetry.space_group_name_H-M   'P 1'
#
loop_
_entity.id
_entity.type
_entity.pdbx_description
1 polymer ?
#
loop_
_entity_poly.entity_id
_entity_poly.type
_entity_poly.pdbx_seq_one_letter_code
_entity_poly.pdbx_strand_id
1 'polypeptide(L)'
;MLPLWLGIFFKKDTVNIIKRNDIIPGRLLLVDCCYYGQKLRIINVYNAPDRRFGFNIILCGDFNIVTEATDRISNVEFRELRESKMLVQICKEAALSDLYRVLHPHTIHLH
;
A
#
# COMPACT_ATOMS: atom_id res chain seq x y z
N MET A 1 13.18 1.01 -22.06
CA MET A 1 12.37 0.74 -20.86
C MET A 1 13.23 1.15 -19.66
N LEU A 2 12.90 2.24 -18.98
CA LEU A 2 13.66 2.70 -17.80
C LEU A 2 13.38 1.75 -16.62
N PRO A 3 14.39 1.42 -15.79
CA PRO A 3 14.13 0.69 -14.55
C PRO A 3 13.27 1.55 -13.63
N LEU A 4 12.15 0.99 -13.17
CA LEU A 4 11.35 1.59 -12.10
C LEU A 4 12.13 1.42 -10.79
N TRP A 5 12.38 2.52 -10.10
CA TRP A 5 13.02 2.50 -8.78
C TRP A 5 11.94 2.65 -7.71
N LEU A 6 11.90 1.69 -6.78
CA LEU A 6 11.04 1.76 -5.62
C LEU A 6 11.90 2.00 -4.39
N GLY A 7 11.48 2.93 -3.53
CA GLY A 7 12.23 3.33 -2.36
C GLY A 7 11.33 3.74 -1.21
N ILE A 8 11.88 3.72 -0.01
CA ILE A 8 11.26 4.29 1.18
C ILE A 8 12.29 5.22 1.79
N PHE A 9 11.91 6.49 1.94
CA PHE A 9 12.75 7.50 2.56
C PHE A 9 12.30 7.74 4.01
N PHE A 10 13.24 7.64 4.94
CA PHE A 10 13.01 7.95 6.34
C PHE A 10 13.65 9.30 6.68
N LYS A 11 12.83 10.27 7.11
CA LYS A 11 13.28 11.63 7.41
C LYS A 11 14.17 11.72 8.66
N LYS A 12 13.99 10.79 9.61
CA LYS A 12 14.73 10.75 10.87
C LYS A 12 15.53 9.46 10.98
N ASP A 13 16.69 9.61 11.60
CA ASP A 13 17.62 8.59 12.07
C ASP A 13 17.06 7.68 13.19
N THR A 14 15.82 7.91 13.62
CA THR A 14 15.12 7.08 14.62
C THR A 14 14.63 5.73 14.10
N VAL A 15 14.84 5.43 12.82
CA VAL A 15 14.44 4.18 12.17
C VAL A 15 15.67 3.29 12.03
N ASN A 16 15.66 2.14 12.71
CA ASN A 16 16.68 1.11 12.52
C ASN A 16 16.18 0.08 11.50
N ILE A 17 16.86 -0.05 10.36
CA ILE A 17 16.50 -1.03 9.33
C ILE A 17 17.01 -2.41 9.76
N ILE A 18 16.09 -3.35 9.95
CA ILE A 18 16.41 -4.73 10.31
C ILE A 18 16.67 -5.54 9.04
N LYS A 19 15.81 -5.38 8.04
CA LYS A 19 15.88 -6.13 6.79
C LYS A 19 15.29 -5.33 5.64
N ARG A 20 15.94 -5.39 4.48
CA ARG A 20 15.42 -4.89 3.20
C ARG A 20 15.36 -6.05 2.21
N ASN A 21 14.21 -6.26 1.58
CA ASN A 21 14.03 -7.24 0.51
C ASN A 21 13.30 -6.60 -0.68
N ASP A 22 14.01 -6.50 -1.81
CA ASP A 22 13.41 -6.22 -3.11
C ASP A 22 12.81 -7.54 -3.64
N ILE A 23 11.57 -7.85 -3.25
CA ILE A 23 10.90 -9.12 -3.60
C ILE A 23 10.65 -9.19 -5.11
N ILE A 24 10.19 -8.08 -5.69
CA ILE A 24 10.08 -7.90 -7.13
C ILE A 24 10.75 -6.55 -7.44
N PRO A 25 11.93 -6.55 -8.08
CA PRO A 25 12.66 -5.32 -8.37
C PRO A 25 11.79 -4.27 -9.06
N GLY A 26 11.74 -3.07 -8.48
CA GLY A 26 10.94 -1.95 -8.99
C GLY A 26 9.43 -2.06 -8.78
N ARG A 27 8.93 -3.12 -8.12
CA ARG A 27 7.50 -3.37 -7.94
C ARG A 27 7.08 -3.76 -6.53
N LEU A 28 7.93 -4.43 -5.77
CA LEU A 28 7.59 -4.87 -4.42
C LEU A 28 8.82 -4.80 -3.53
N LEU A 29 8.84 -3.81 -2.64
CA LEU A 29 9.89 -3.57 -1.66
C LEU A 29 9.33 -3.81 -0.26
N LEU A 30 9.92 -4.76 0.45
CA LEU A 30 9.62 -5.01 1.85
C LEU A 30 10.79 -4.52 2.70
N VAL A 31 10.47 -3.74 3.73
CA VAL A 31 11.41 -3.26 4.73
C VAL A 31 10.88 -3.59 6.11
N ASP A 32 11.62 -4.43 6.84
CA ASP A 32 11.43 -4.62 8.27
C ASP A 32 12.29 -3.60 9.00
N CYS A 33 11.69 -2.83 9.89
CA CYS A 33 12.40 -1.82 10.67
C CYS A 33 11.92 -1.77 12.12
N CYS A 34 12.70 -1.10 12.95
CA CYS A 34 12.32 -0.72 14.30
C CYS A 34 12.15 0.80 14.36
N TYR A 35 10.99 1.25 14.81
CA TYR A 35 10.68 2.66 15.02
C TYR A 35 10.25 2.86 16.47
N TYR A 36 10.99 3.69 17.23
CA TYR A 36 10.78 3.89 18.67
C TYR A 36 10.64 2.57 19.48
N GLY A 37 11.47 1.57 19.17
CA GLY A 37 11.47 0.27 19.85
C GLY A 37 10.39 -0.70 19.38
N GLN A 38 9.51 -0.29 18.46
CA GLN A 38 8.47 -1.15 17.89
C GLN A 38 8.90 -1.70 16.54
N LYS A 39 8.71 -3.01 16.33
CA LYS A 39 8.92 -3.64 15.02
C LYS A 39 7.77 -3.29 14.08
N LEU A 40 8.10 -2.84 12.89
CA LEU A 40 7.19 -2.51 11.81
C LEU A 40 7.65 -3.21 10.53
N ARG A 41 6.69 -3.57 9.70
CA ARG A 41 6.94 -4.03 8.33
C ARG A 41 6.28 -3.06 7.36
N ILE A 42 7.09 -2.44 6.51
CA ILE A 42 6.60 -1.56 5.44
C ILE A 42 6.74 -2.29 4.11
N ILE A 43 5.64 -2.35 3.38
CA ILE A 43 5.55 -3.01 2.08
C ILE A 43 5.14 -1.92 1.09
N ASN A 44 6.12 -1.44 0.33
CA ASN A 44 5.88 -0.53 -0.78
C ASN A 44 5.58 -1.36 -2.04
N VAL A 45 4.43 -1.14 -2.64
CA VAL A 45 3.91 -1.86 -3.81
C VAL A 45 3.77 -0.90 -4.99
N TYR A 46 4.27 -1.35 -6.13
CA TYR A 46 4.01 -0.79 -7.44
C TYR A 46 3.61 -1.95 -8.37
N ASN A 47 2.29 -2.17 -8.50
CA ASN A 47 1.70 -3.16 -9.39
C ASN A 47 2.34 -4.58 -9.31
N ALA A 48 2.39 -5.14 -8.09
CA ALA A 48 2.99 -6.45 -7.80
C ALA A 48 1.94 -7.47 -7.30
N PRO A 49 2.11 -8.77 -7.60
CA PRO A 49 1.25 -9.83 -7.08
C PRO A 49 1.42 -10.06 -5.58
N ASP A 50 0.32 -10.49 -4.96
CA ASP A 50 0.13 -10.49 -3.51
C ASP A 50 0.95 -11.54 -2.73
N ARG A 51 1.28 -11.19 -1.47
CA ARG A 51 1.88 -12.10 -0.48
C ARG A 51 1.32 -11.81 0.91
N ARG A 52 1.30 -12.84 1.78
CA ARG A 52 0.86 -12.72 3.18
C ARG A 52 2.03 -12.29 4.07
N PHE A 53 1.78 -11.40 5.03
CA PHE A 53 2.79 -10.85 5.93
C PHE A 53 2.27 -10.81 7.38
N GLY A 54 3.15 -10.82 8.39
CA GLY A 54 2.81 -10.71 9.82
C GLY A 54 3.26 -9.39 10.46
N PHE A 55 2.79 -9.14 11.70
CA PHE A 55 3.00 -8.01 12.65
C PHE A 55 3.09 -6.57 12.09
N ASN A 56 2.34 -5.63 12.69
CA ASN A 56 2.31 -4.17 12.41
C ASN A 56 2.75 -3.78 10.99
N ILE A 57 1.86 -4.01 10.03
CA ILE A 57 2.13 -3.85 8.59
C ILE A 57 1.63 -2.49 8.12
N ILE A 58 2.45 -1.81 7.34
CA ILE A 58 2.04 -0.69 6.50
C ILE A 58 2.16 -1.16 5.04
N LEU A 59 1.01 -1.33 4.39
CA LEU A 59 0.93 -1.56 2.96
C LEU A 59 0.71 -0.21 2.27
N CYS A 60 1.62 0.19 1.38
CA CYS A 60 1.57 1.49 0.72
C CYS A 60 2.13 1.42 -0.69
N GLY A 61 2.00 2.52 -1.43
CA GLY A 61 2.53 2.65 -2.79
C GLY A 61 1.44 3.04 -3.78
N ASP A 62 1.73 2.85 -5.06
CA ASP A 62 0.78 3.12 -6.14
C ASP A 62 0.15 1.79 -6.58
N PHE A 63 -1.08 1.57 -6.11
CA PHE A 63 -1.87 0.40 -6.49
C PHE A 63 -2.45 0.54 -7.89
N ASN A 64 -2.59 1.78 -8.41
CA ASN A 64 -3.26 2.09 -9.66
C ASN A 64 -4.64 1.40 -9.81
N ILE A 65 -5.37 1.29 -8.70
CA ILE A 65 -6.65 0.59 -8.58
C ILE A 65 -7.63 1.51 -7.83
N VAL A 66 -8.83 1.63 -8.38
CA VAL A 66 -9.99 2.28 -7.74
C VAL A 66 -10.79 1.20 -7.01
N THR A 67 -11.14 1.40 -5.74
CA THR A 67 -11.90 0.40 -4.97
C THR A 67 -13.32 0.84 -4.65
N GLU A 68 -13.61 2.15 -4.63
CA GLU A 68 -14.96 2.70 -4.57
C GLU A 68 -15.17 3.78 -5.66
N ALA A 69 -16.43 4.00 -6.05
CA ALA A 69 -16.79 4.99 -7.05
C ALA A 69 -16.31 6.41 -6.70
N THR A 70 -16.23 6.71 -5.39
CA THR A 70 -15.79 7.97 -4.80
C THR A 70 -14.28 8.20 -4.87
N ASP A 71 -13.46 7.18 -5.18
CA ASP A 71 -12.01 7.36 -5.33
C ASP A 71 -11.60 7.92 -6.70
N ARG A 72 -12.56 8.16 -7.60
CA ARG A 72 -12.28 8.64 -8.95
C ARG A 72 -13.22 9.75 -9.38
N ILE A 73 -12.71 10.63 -10.23
CA ILE A 73 -13.49 11.63 -10.94
C ILE A 73 -13.69 11.10 -12.36
N SER A 74 -14.89 10.62 -12.67
CA SER A 74 -15.20 10.08 -13.99
C SER A 74 -16.69 10.17 -14.29
N ASN A 75 -17.02 10.52 -15.54
CA ASN A 75 -18.39 10.46 -16.07
C ASN A 75 -18.79 9.04 -16.51
N VAL A 76 -17.86 8.09 -16.45
CA VAL A 76 -18.13 6.69 -16.76
C VAL A 76 -18.79 6.04 -15.54
N GLU A 77 -19.75 5.14 -15.77
CA GLU A 77 -20.32 4.30 -14.72
C GLU A 77 -19.22 3.54 -13.97
N PHE A 78 -19.26 3.55 -12.64
CA PHE A 78 -18.31 2.79 -11.84
C PHE A 78 -18.59 1.30 -11.99
N ARG A 79 -17.54 0.56 -12.35
CA ARG A 79 -17.56 -0.89 -12.39
C ARG A 79 -16.39 -1.39 -11.58
N GLU A 80 -16.70 -2.12 -10.52
CA GLU A 80 -15.70 -2.72 -9.67
C GLU A 80 -14.95 -3.82 -10.44
N LEU A 81 -13.63 -3.67 -10.56
CA LEU A 81 -12.76 -4.62 -11.27
C LEU A 81 -12.41 -5.81 -10.38
N ARG A 82 -11.94 -6.90 -11.00
CA ARG A 82 -11.53 -8.11 -10.28
C ARG A 82 -10.36 -7.81 -9.33
N GLU A 83 -9.41 -7.00 -9.79
CA GLU A 83 -8.22 -6.56 -9.06
C GLU A 83 -8.62 -5.72 -7.85
N SER A 84 -9.62 -4.84 -7.99
CA SER A 84 -10.20 -4.07 -6.88
C SER A 84 -10.78 -4.99 -5.80
N LYS A 85 -11.60 -5.97 -6.20
CA LYS A 85 -12.18 -6.96 -5.27
C LYS A 85 -11.10 -7.76 -4.54
N MET A 86 -10.06 -8.16 -5.28
CA MET A 86 -8.95 -8.94 -4.74
C MET A 86 -8.17 -8.13 -3.70
N LEU A 87 -7.83 -6.88 -3.99
CA LEU A 87 -7.17 -5.98 -3.04
C LEU A 87 -7.99 -5.78 -1.77
N VAL A 88 -9.29 -5.50 -1.90
CA VAL A 88 -10.20 -5.33 -0.75
C VAL A 88 -10.28 -6.60 0.08
N GLN A 89 -10.39 -7.77 -0.55
CA GLN A 89 -10.46 -9.05 0.14
C GLN A 89 -9.16 -9.36 0.90
N ILE A 90 -8.01 -9.08 0.30
CA ILE A 90 -6.71 -9.30 0.93
C ILE A 90 -6.52 -8.38 2.12
N CYS A 91 -6.90 -7.11 1.99
CA CYS A 91 -6.87 -6.17 3.12
C CYS A 91 -7.76 -6.68 4.26
N LYS A 92 -8.98 -7.17 3.96
CA LYS A 92 -9.86 -7.78 4.98
C LYS A 92 -9.24 -9.01 5.64
N GLU A 93 -8.72 -9.96 4.85
CA GLU A 93 -8.08 -11.19 5.36
C GLU A 93 -6.84 -10.90 6.22
N ALA A 94 -6.10 -9.85 5.89
CA ALA A 94 -4.93 -9.41 6.63
C ALA A 94 -5.27 -8.44 7.78
N ALA A 95 -6.55 -8.18 8.05
CA ALA A 95 -7.02 -7.19 9.03
C ALA A 95 -6.38 -5.79 8.83
N LEU A 96 -6.16 -5.41 7.58
CA LEU A 96 -5.71 -4.09 7.17
C LEU A 96 -6.91 -3.17 6.94
N SER A 97 -6.75 -1.92 7.39
CA SER A 97 -7.70 -0.85 7.14
C SER A 97 -7.09 0.16 6.18
N ASP A 98 -7.90 0.69 5.26
CA ASP A 98 -7.53 1.87 4.47
C ASP A 98 -7.46 3.09 5.40
N LEU A 99 -6.24 3.50 5.74
CA LEU A 99 -6.00 4.61 6.65
C LEU A 99 -6.60 5.92 6.14
N TYR A 100 -6.57 6.17 4.83
CA TYR A 100 -7.07 7.43 4.27
C TYR A 100 -8.58 7.54 4.50
N ARG A 101 -9.34 6.48 4.18
CA ARG A 101 -10.79 6.46 4.39
C ARG A 101 -11.20 6.48 5.85
N VAL A 102 -10.44 5.83 6.73
CA VAL A 102 -10.69 5.90 8.18
C VAL A 102 -10.56 7.34 8.69
N LEU A 103 -9.58 8.11 8.19
CA LEU A 103 -9.39 9.51 8.56
C LEU A 103 -10.34 10.47 7.83
N HIS A 104 -10.82 10.09 6.65
CA HIS A 104 -11.61 10.94 5.76
C HIS A 104 -12.89 10.26 5.23
N PRO A 105 -13.80 9.77 6.10
CA PRO A 105 -14.89 8.86 5.72
C PRO A 105 -15.96 9.46 4.81
N HIS A 106 -15.99 10.79 4.65
CA HIS A 106 -16.99 11.51 3.84
C HIS A 106 -16.37 12.29 2.68
N THR A 107 -15.07 12.13 2.44
CA THR A 107 -14.41 12.84 1.35
C THR A 107 -14.76 12.16 0.04
N ILE A 108 -15.42 12.91 -0.83
CA ILE A 108 -15.60 12.57 -2.24
C ILE A 108 -14.58 13.39 -3.00
N HIS A 109 -13.71 12.75 -3.77
CA HIS A 109 -12.77 13.48 -4.61
C HIS A 109 -13.55 14.18 -5.72
N LEU A 110 -13.79 15.48 -5.55
CA LEU A 110 -14.39 16.38 -6.53
C LEU A 110 -13.36 17.46 -6.86
N HIS A 111 -12.72 17.37 -8.02
CA HIS A 111 -11.90 18.45 -8.58
C HIS A 111 -12.20 18.60 -10.07
#